data_AF-A0A381ZZG1-F1
#
_entry.id   AF-A0A381ZZG1-F1
#
_cell.length_a   1.000
_cell.length_b   1.000
_cell.length_c   1.000
_cell.angle_alpha   90.00
_cell.angle_beta   90.00
_cell.angle_gamma   90.00
#
_symmetry.space_group_name_H-M   'P 1'
#
loop_
_entity.id
_entity.type
_entity.pdbx_description
1 polymer ?
#
loop_
_entity_poly.entity_id
_entity_poly.type
_entity_poly.pdbx_seq_one_letter_code
_entity_poly.pdbx_strand_id
1 'polypeptide(L)' 'MEPSSSLRLIARELKKGCGVGGTVKNGDILIQGSHREKIKEILEIKGYKVKLSGG' A
#
# COMPACT_ATOMS: atom_id res chain seq x y z
N MET A 1 23.02 5.40 2.48
CA MET A 1 21.81 5.50 1.64
C MET A 1 20.71 4.81 2.41
N GLU A 2 19.76 5.56 2.97
CA GLU A 2 18.77 5.07 3.96
C GLU A 2 17.49 4.54 3.27
N PRO A 3 17.19 3.24 3.32
CA PRO A 3 16.00 2.65 2.66
C PRO A 3 14.71 2.71 3.50
N SER A 4 14.76 3.22 4.73
CA SER A 4 13.67 3.09 5.72
C SER A 4 12.47 4.01 5.49
N SER A 5 12.61 5.09 4.71
CA SER A 5 11.58 6.14 4.58
C SER A 5 10.53 5.87 3.49
N SER A 6 10.90 5.15 2.42
CA SER A 6 10.02 4.96 1.26
C SER A 6 8.76 4.17 1.59
N LEU A 7 8.86 3.16 2.47
CA LEU A 7 7.72 2.35 2.88
C LEU A 7 6.68 3.16 3.67
N ARG A 8 7.13 4.07 4.55
CA ARG A 8 6.21 4.95 5.30
C ARG A 8 5.52 5.96 4.39
N LEU A 9 6.20 6.47 3.37
CA LEU A 9 5.62 7.38 2.37
C LEU A 9 4.56 6.66 1.52
N ILE A 10 4.90 5.50 0.96
CA ILE A 10 3.98 4.65 0.19
C ILE A 10 2.78 4.24 1.06
N ALA A 11 3.00 3.85 2.31
CA ALA A 11 1.92 3.54 3.25
C ALA A 11 0.98 4.71 3.50
N ARG A 12 1.53 5.92 3.66
CA ARG A 12 0.74 7.12 3.90
C ARG A 12 -0.06 7.50 2.66
N GLU A 13 0.53 7.39 1.46
CA GLU A 13 -0.17 7.61 0.19
C GLU A 13 -1.28 6.58 -0.01
N LEU A 14 -1.00 5.28 0.17
CA LEU A 14 -1.97 4.21 0.01
C LEU A 14 -3.14 4.35 1.00
N LYS A 15 -2.86 4.63 2.28
CA LYS A 15 -3.91 4.87 3.30
C LYS A 15 -4.75 6.10 2.98
N LYS A 16 -4.13 7.18 2.49
CA LYS A 16 -4.83 8.42 2.10
C LYS A 16 -5.68 8.21 0.84
N GLY A 17 -5.17 7.51 -0.17
CA GLY A 17 -5.89 7.22 -1.42
C GLY A 17 -7.01 6.19 -1.27
N CYS A 18 -6.82 5.22 -0.37
CA CYS A 18 -7.84 4.21 -0.08
C CYS A 18 -8.82 4.64 1.02
N GLY A 19 -8.52 5.68 1.83
CA GLY A 19 -9.41 6.16 2.89
C GLY A 19 -9.58 5.16 4.04
N VAL A 20 -8.56 4.32 4.27
CA VAL A 20 -8.63 3.18 5.19
C VAL A 20 -7.57 3.23 6.26
N GLY A 21 -7.94 2.69 7.43
CA GLY A 21 -7.01 2.45 8.52
C GLY A 21 -5.99 1.38 8.15
N GLY A 22 -4.73 1.62 8.51
CA GLY A 22 -3.66 0.65 8.28
C GLY A 22 -2.40 0.96 9.07
N THR A 23 -1.65 -0.06 9.43
CA THR A 23 -0.41 0.04 10.20
C THR A 23 0.79 -0.41 9.36
N VAL A 24 1.94 0.22 9.58
CA VAL A 24 3.20 -0.23 8.98
C VAL A 24 3.92 -1.05 10.05
N LYS A 25 4.15 -2.33 9.79
CA LYS A 25 4.79 -3.24 10.73
C LYS A 25 5.88 -4.02 10.01
N ASN A 26 7.11 -3.96 10.51
CA ASN A 26 8.28 -4.68 9.97
C ASN A 26 8.56 -4.46 8.47
N GLY A 27 8.21 -3.29 7.94
CA GLY A 27 8.39 -2.98 6.51
C GLY A 27 7.20 -3.39 5.63
N ASP A 28 6.19 -4.05 6.19
CA ASP A 28 4.93 -4.34 5.54
C ASP A 28 3.86 -3.30 5.88
N ILE A 29 3.00 -3.02 4.90
CA ILE A 29 1.88 -2.08 5.05
C ILE A 29 0.61 -2.92 5.19
N LEU A 30 0.11 -3.06 6.41
CA LEU A 30 -1.17 -3.70 6.69
C LEU A 30 -2.28 -2.68 6.54
N ILE A 31 -3.26 -2.95 5.69
CA ILE A 31 -4.42 -2.10 5.46
C ILE A 31 -5.69 -2.88 5.80
N GLN A 32 -6.61 -2.28 6.57
CA GLN A 32 -7.92 -2.86 6.86
C GLN A 32 -8.88 -2.65 5.70
N GLY A 33 -9.60 -3.71 5.33
CA GLY A 33 -10.70 -3.69 4.36
C GLY A 33 -10.34 -4.25 2.98
N SER A 34 -11.36 -4.39 2.14
CA SER A 34 -11.26 -4.93 0.77
C SER A 34 -10.77 -3.90 -0.25
N HIS A 35 -9.73 -3.11 0.08
CA HIS A 35 -9.21 -2.07 -0.81
C HIS A 35 -8.23 -2.64 -1.86
N ARG A 36 -8.18 -3.96 -2.00
CA ARG A 36 -7.40 -4.71 -2.99
C ARG A 36 -7.59 -4.16 -4.40
N GLU A 37 -8.82 -3.87 -4.82
CA GLU A 37 -9.09 -3.30 -6.16
C GLU A 37 -8.55 -1.88 -6.30
N LYS A 38 -8.77 -1.03 -5.31
CA LYS A 38 -8.33 0.37 -5.32
C LYS A 38 -6.81 0.51 -5.21
N ILE A 39 -6.17 -0.30 -4.37
CA ILE A 39 -4.71 -0.41 -4.27
C ILE A 39 -4.13 -0.91 -5.58
N LYS A 40 -4.76 -1.94 -6.17
CA LYS A 40 -4.36 -2.46 -7.48
C LYS A 40 -4.40 -1.37 -8.54
N GLU A 41 -5.52 -0.67 -8.66
CA GLU A 41 -5.70 0.39 -9.65
C GLU A 41 -4.70 1.54 -9.47
N ILE A 42 -4.50 2.02 -8.24
CA ILE A 42 -3.53 3.09 -7.93
C ILE A 42 -2.10 2.65 -8.27
N LEU A 43 -1.72 1.43 -7.90
CA LEU A 43 -0.38 0.92 -8.16
C LEU A 43 -0.16 0.61 -9.64
N GLU A 44 -1.16 0.07 -10.35
CA GLU A 44 -1.11 -0.14 -11.79
C GLU A 44 -0.99 1.18 -12.56
N ILE A 45 -1.79 2.20 -12.18
CA ILE A 45 -1.70 3.55 -12.77
C ILE A 45 -0.33 4.18 -12.51
N LYS A 46 0.26 3.94 -11.34
CA LYS A 46 1.62 4.40 -11.00
C LYS A 46 2.72 3.54 -11.66
N GLY A 47 2.39 2.50 -12.42
CA GLY A 47 3.36 1.61 -13.09
C GLY A 47 4.03 0.57 -12.17
N TYR A 48 3.50 0.36 -10.97
CA TYR A 48 3.96 -0.68 -10.05
C TYR A 48 3.30 -2.02 -10.36
N LYS A 49 4.07 -3.11 -10.23
CA LYS A 49 3.58 -4.46 -10.47
C LYS A 49 2.81 -4.97 -9.25
N VAL A 50 1.49 -5.04 -9.37
CA VAL A 50 0.62 -5.50 -8.28
C VAL A 50 0.41 -7.01 -8.37
N LYS A 51 0.62 -7.70 -7.25
CA LYS A 51 0.24 -9.09 -7.08
C LYS A 51 -0.78 -9.17 -5.94
N LEU A 52 -2.02 -9.50 -6.27
CA LEU A 52 -3.01 -9.84 -5.26
C LEU A 52 -2.67 -11.23 -4.73
N SER A 53 -2.35 -11.33 -3.44
CA SER A 53 -2.20 -12.60 -2.73
C SER A 53 -3.29 -12.67 -1.65
N GLY A 54 -4.10 -13.72 -1.69
CA GLY A 54 -5.27 -13.91 -0.83
C GLY A 54 -6.39 -14.60 -1.60
N GLY A 55 -6.51 -15.91 -1.39
CA GLY A 55 -7.70 -16.72 -1.68
C GLY A 55 -8.43 -17.00 -0.38
#